data_AF-A0A4R9PXW6-F1
#
_entry.id   AF-A0A4R9PXW6-F1
#
_cell.length_a   1.000
_cell.length_b   1.000
_cell.length_c   1.000
_cell.angle_alpha   90.00
_cell.angle_beta   90.00
_cell.angle_gamma   90.00
#
_symmetry.space_group_name_H-M   'P 1'
#
loop_
_entity.id
_entity.type
_entity.pdbx_description
1 polymer ?
#
loop_
_entity_poly.entity_id
_entity_poly.type
_entity_poly.pdbx_seq_one_letter_code
_entity_poly.pdbx_strand_id
1 'polypeptide(L)'
;MMHFRPPPFDRYPGIPMARRTLARDLIERVAAWHFLTVAQLVGPRGPARIAKARFDAIAAVYVNCRLGGRAMTLSEIGRLFGGRNHATIWAALKARGLR
;
A
#
# COMPACT_ATOMS: atom_id res chain seq x y z
N MET A 1 -23.70 -19.31 1.39
CA MET A 1 -22.63 -18.29 1.49
C MET A 1 -21.37 -18.85 0.85
N MET A 2 -20.97 -18.35 -0.33
CA MET A 2 -19.78 -18.85 -1.02
C MET A 2 -18.53 -18.17 -0.42
N HIS A 3 -17.73 -18.93 0.32
CA HIS A 3 -16.38 -18.50 0.69
C HIS A 3 -15.52 -18.53 -0.57
N PHE A 4 -15.26 -17.36 -1.16
CA PHE A 4 -14.18 -17.23 -2.13
C PHE A 4 -12.86 -17.34 -1.38
N ARG A 5 -12.30 -18.55 -1.32
CA ARG A 5 -10.92 -18.78 -0.87
C ARG A 5 -10.06 -18.60 -2.12
N PRO A 6 -9.29 -17.51 -2.26
CA PRO A 6 -8.42 -17.36 -3.42
C PRO A 6 -7.50 -18.59 -3.50
N PRO A 7 -7.26 -19.13 -4.71
CA PRO A 7 -6.44 -20.32 -4.86
C PRO A 7 -5.05 -20.06 -4.25
N PRO A 8 -4.41 -21.07 -3.63
CA PRO A 8 -3.04 -20.93 -3.17
C PRO A 8 -2.17 -20.56 -4.39
N PHE A 9 -1.58 -19.36 -4.32
CA PHE A 9 -0.79 -18.76 -5.40
C PHE A 9 0.48 -19.58 -5.75
N ASP A 10 0.75 -20.64 -5.00
CA ASP A 10 1.87 -21.57 -5.13
C ASP A 10 1.74 -22.58 -6.28
N ARG A 11 0.62 -22.61 -7.03
CA ARG A 11 0.34 -23.64 -8.05
C ARG A 11 0.78 -23.30 -9.49
N TYR A 12 1.49 -22.21 -9.74
CA TYR A 12 1.90 -21.80 -11.09
C TYR A 12 3.41 -21.91 -11.31
N PRO A 13 3.95 -23.12 -11.58
CA PRO A 13 5.36 -23.30 -11.92
C PRO A 13 5.62 -22.70 -13.30
N GLY A 14 6.15 -21.47 -13.32
CA GLY A 14 6.45 -20.74 -14.56
C GLY A 14 6.20 -19.23 -14.46
N ILE A 15 5.46 -18.77 -13.44
CA ILE A 15 5.33 -17.34 -13.16
C ILE A 15 6.47 -16.95 -12.21
N PRO A 16 7.42 -16.09 -12.60
CA PRO A 16 8.45 -15.63 -11.68
C PRO A 16 7.80 -14.89 -10.52
N MET A 17 7.69 -15.56 -9.37
CA MET A 17 7.33 -14.93 -8.11
C MET A 17 8.44 -13.96 -7.73
N ALA A 18 8.21 -12.67 -7.93
CA ALA A 18 9.00 -11.69 -7.22
C ALA A 18 8.70 -11.89 -5.72
N ARG A 19 9.63 -12.47 -4.96
CA ARG A 19 9.67 -12.48 -3.48
C ARG A 19 9.88 -11.06 -2.92
N ARG A 20 9.09 -10.11 -3.38
CA ARG A 20 9.03 -8.71 -2.95
C ARG A 20 7.58 -8.31 -3.06
N THR A 21 6.93 -8.05 -1.93
CA THR A 21 5.53 -7.60 -1.93
C THR A 21 5.46 -6.30 -2.72
N LEU A 22 4.79 -6.31 -3.87
CA LEU A 22 4.67 -5.13 -4.71
C LEU A 22 3.87 -4.08 -3.94
N ALA A 23 4.22 -2.80 -4.12
CA ALA A 23 3.51 -1.72 -3.45
C ALA A 23 2.00 -1.77 -3.74
N ARG A 24 1.62 -2.17 -4.96
CA ARG A 24 0.22 -2.35 -5.35
C ARG A 24 -0.51 -3.40 -4.52
N ASP A 25 0.09 -4.57 -4.30
CA ASP A 25 -0.50 -5.64 -3.49
C ASP A 25 -0.74 -5.18 -2.04
N LEU A 26 0.20 -4.41 -1.48
CA LEU A 26 0.06 -3.84 -0.14
C LEU A 26 -1.10 -2.84 -0.08
N ILE A 27 -1.21 -1.96 -1.08
CA ILE A 27 -2.31 -0.99 -1.16
C ILE A 27 -3.65 -1.71 -1.32
N GLU A 28 -3.73 -2.75 -2.15
CA GLU A 28 -4.93 -3.57 -2.35
C GLU A 28 -5.36 -4.28 -1.07
N ARG A 29 -4.43 -4.87 -0.32
CA ARG A 29 -4.71 -5.52 0.97
C ARG A 29 -5.25 -4.53 2.00
N VAL A 30 -4.67 -3.34 2.09
CA VAL A 30 -5.15 -2.30 3.02
C VAL A 30 -6.51 -1.77 2.57
N ALA A 31 -6.73 -1.58 1.27
CA ALA A 31 -8.03 -1.18 0.73
C ALA A 31 -9.12 -2.18 1.14
N ALA A 32 -8.86 -3.48 0.97
CA ALA A 32 -9.76 -4.55 1.39
C ALA A 32 -10.03 -4.53 2.90
N TRP A 33 -8.99 -4.35 3.73
CA TRP A 33 -9.13 -4.28 5.19
C TRP A 33 -10.04 -3.14 5.67
N HIS A 34 -10.04 -2.00 4.97
CA HIS A 34 -10.87 -0.85 5.31
C HIS A 34 -12.22 -0.80 4.58
N PHE A 35 -12.54 -1.81 3.74
CA PHE A 35 -13.70 -1.81 2.83
C PHE A 35 -13.70 -0.58 1.90
N LEU A 36 -12.55 -0.26 1.32
CA LEU A 36 -12.34 0.83 0.38
C LEU A 36 -11.73 0.30 -0.91
N THR A 37 -11.72 1.12 -1.96
CA THR A 37 -11.03 0.81 -3.21
C THR A 37 -9.63 1.42 -3.25
N VAL A 38 -8.73 0.84 -4.05
CA VAL A 38 -7.39 1.41 -4.30
C VAL A 38 -7.48 2.85 -4.80
N ALA A 39 -8.46 3.14 -5.67
CA ALA A 39 -8.69 4.47 -6.21
C ALA A 39 -9.00 5.50 -5.11
N GLN A 40 -9.73 5.10 -4.05
CA GLN A 40 -10.00 5.98 -2.91
C GLN A 40 -8.75 6.25 -2.07
N LEU A 41 -7.87 5.25 -1.92
CA LEU A 41 -6.62 5.42 -1.18
C LEU A 41 -5.60 6.26 -1.94
N VAL A 42 -5.44 6.04 -3.24
CA VAL A 42 -4.50 6.77 -4.11
C VAL A 42 -5.04 8.16 -4.47
N GLY A 43 -6.36 8.30 -4.59
CA GLY A 43 -7.05 9.51 -5.01
C GLY A 43 -6.91 10.71 -4.06
N PRO A 44 -7.57 11.84 -4.38
CA PRO A 44 -7.39 13.13 -3.72
C PRO A 44 -7.90 13.14 -2.26
N ARG A 45 -7.98 14.34 -1.67
CA ARG A 45 -8.45 14.53 -0.29
C ARG A 45 -9.82 13.84 -0.11
N GLY A 46 -10.00 13.22 1.04
CA GLY A 46 -11.21 12.46 1.36
C GLY A 46 -11.55 12.56 2.84
N PRO A 47 -12.70 12.02 3.27
CA PRO A 47 -13.12 12.02 4.66
C PRO A 47 -12.09 11.32 5.56
N ALA A 48 -12.16 11.61 6.86
CA ALA A 48 -11.19 11.12 7.85
C ALA A 48 -10.96 9.60 7.79
N ARG A 49 -12.02 8.81 7.52
CA ARG A 49 -11.93 7.35 7.33
C ARG A 49 -10.98 6.96 6.19
N ILE A 50 -11.07 7.63 5.04
CA ILE A 50 -10.20 7.38 3.88
C ILE A 50 -8.78 7.86 4.16
N ALA A 51 -8.64 9.01 4.83
CA ALA A 51 -7.32 9.51 5.24
C ALA A 51 -6.59 8.53 6.17
N LYS A 52 -7.30 7.96 7.15
CA LYS A 52 -6.77 6.94 8.07
C LYS A 52 -6.27 5.71 7.31
N ALA A 53 -7.11 5.14 6.45
CA ALA A 53 -6.78 3.97 5.63
C ALA A 53 -5.62 4.24 4.66
N ARG A 54 -5.53 5.46 4.12
CA ARG A 54 -4.40 5.87 3.28
C ARG A 54 -3.10 5.90 4.07
N PHE A 55 -3.11 6.39 5.30
CA PHE A 55 -1.92 6.39 6.14
C PHE A 55 -1.48 4.96 6.48
N ASP A 56 -2.43 4.05 6.70
CA ASP A 56 -2.14 2.63 6.89
C ASP A 56 -1.50 2.01 5.64
N ALA A 57 -1.98 2.36 4.44
CA ALA A 57 -1.39 1.91 3.19
C ALA A 57 0.02 2.47 2.96
N ILE A 58 0.25 3.75 3.27
CA ILE A 58 1.57 4.39 3.21
C ILE A 58 2.55 3.68 4.15
N ALA A 59 2.14 3.41 5.39
CA ALA A 59 2.95 2.68 6.37
C ALA A 59 3.26 1.26 5.90
N ALA A 60 2.27 0.54 5.38
CA ALA A 60 2.45 -0.81 4.85
C ALA A 60 3.49 -0.83 3.71
N VAL A 61 3.39 0.09 2.75
CA VAL A 61 4.35 0.23 1.65
C VAL A 61 5.74 0.58 2.18
N TYR A 62 5.85 1.54 3.11
CA TYR A 62 7.14 1.97 3.66
C TYR A 62 7.89 0.83 4.36
N VAL A 63 7.18 0.02 5.16
CA VAL A 63 7.77 -1.07 5.94
C VAL A 63 8.10 -2.29 5.08
N ASN A 64 7.22 -2.64 4.13
CA ASN A 64 7.27 -3.94 3.46
C ASN A 64 7.76 -3.89 2.01
N CYS A 65 7.67 -2.75 1.32
CA CYS A 65 8.03 -2.65 -0.08
C CYS A 65 9.51 -2.32 -0.26
N ARG A 66 10.18 -3.09 -1.13
CA ARG A 66 11.57 -2.86 -1.54
C ARG A 66 11.65 -2.61 -3.04
N LEU A 67 12.21 -1.46 -3.43
CA LEU A 67 12.46 -1.11 -4.83
C LEU A 67 13.95 -1.29 -5.11
N GLY A 68 14.32 -2.18 -6.04
CA GLY A 68 15.74 -2.46 -6.33
C GLY A 68 16.53 -3.01 -5.13
N GLY A 69 15.85 -3.64 -4.15
CA GLY A 69 16.49 -4.17 -2.94
C GLY A 69 16.60 -3.18 -1.77
N ARG A 70 16.24 -1.90 -1.96
CA ARG A 70 16.24 -0.88 -0.90
C ARG A 70 14.84 -0.47 -0.46
N ALA A 71 14.75 0.20 0.69
CA ALA A 71 13.54 0.93 1.08
C ALA A 71 13.15 1.96 0.01
N MET A 72 11.85 2.15 -0.21
CA MET A 72 11.35 3.24 -1.02
C MET A 72 11.57 4.58 -0.30
N THR A 73 11.94 5.61 -1.05
CA THR A 73 12.02 6.98 -0.54
C THR A 73 10.61 7.56 -0.36
N LEU A 74 10.49 8.61 0.46
CA LEU A 74 9.21 9.30 0.68
C LEU A 74 8.62 9.85 -0.62
N SER A 75 9.46 10.37 -1.52
CA SER A 75 9.03 10.88 -2.82
C SER A 75 8.53 9.76 -3.75
N GLU A 76 9.18 8.60 -3.74
CA GLU A 76 8.72 7.43 -4.51
C GLU A 76 7.38 6.90 -4.00
N ILE A 77 7.20 6.86 -2.68
CA ILE A 77 5.92 6.51 -2.08
C ILE A 77 4.87 7.56 -2.44
N GLY A 78 5.21 8.86 -2.41
CA GLY A 78 4.35 9.95 -2.83
C GLY A 78 3.78 9.76 -4.25
N ARG A 79 4.62 9.32 -5.20
CA ARG A 79 4.21 9.01 -6.58
C ARG A 79 3.16 7.90 -6.64
N LEU A 80 3.28 6.85 -5.81
CA LEU A 80 2.29 5.77 -5.74
C LEU A 80 0.93 6.24 -5.24
N PHE A 81 0.88 7.29 -4.40
CA PHE A 81 -0.34 7.85 -3.83
C PHE A 81 -0.79 9.14 -4.54
N GLY A 82 -0.69 9.17 -5.87
CA GLY A 82 -1.22 10.27 -6.69
C GLY A 82 -0.34 11.52 -6.69
N GLY A 83 0.99 11.34 -6.58
CA GLY A 83 1.94 12.46 -6.59
C GLY A 83 1.96 13.28 -5.30
N ARG A 84 1.62 12.67 -4.16
CA ARG A 84 1.64 13.35 -2.86
C ARG A 84 3.05 13.83 -2.49
N ASN A 85 3.11 15.02 -1.88
CA ASN A 85 4.36 15.60 -1.41
C ASN A 85 4.99 14.72 -0.32
N HIS A 86 6.32 14.62 -0.29
CA HIS A 86 7.09 13.88 0.70
C HIS A 86 6.75 14.28 2.15
N ALA A 87 6.44 15.56 2.40
CA ALA A 87 6.03 16.03 3.73
C ALA A 87 4.69 15.40 4.18
N THR A 88 3.77 15.15 3.25
CA THR A 88 2.51 14.45 3.53
C THR A 88 2.75 12.98 3.87
N ILE A 89 3.69 12.34 3.16
CA ILE A 89 4.09 10.96 3.46
C ILE A 89 4.75 10.89 4.84
N TRP A 90 5.64 11.84 5.17
CA TRP A 90 6.25 11.92 6.48
C TRP A 90 5.21 12.10 7.59
N ALA A 91 4.26 13.03 7.43
CA ALA A 91 3.20 13.23 8.41
C ALA A 91 2.34 11.96 8.61
N ALA A 92 2.07 11.22 7.53
CA ALA A 92 1.35 9.95 7.60
C ALA A 92 2.13 8.88 8.39
N LEU A 93 3.45 8.78 8.17
CA LEU A 93 4.31 7.85 8.91
C LEU A 93 4.40 8.22 10.39
N LYS A 94 4.62 9.50 10.70
CA LYS A 94 4.66 10.02 12.07
C LYS A 94 3.38 9.71 12.84
N ALA A 95 2.22 9.86 12.19
CA ALA A 95 0.92 9.52 12.77
C ALA A 95 0.74 8.01 13.08
N ARG A 96 1.63 7.15 12.58
CA ARG A 96 1.70 5.71 12.85
C ARG A 96 2.86 5.30 13.75
N GLY A 97 3.52 6.28 14.39
CA GLY A 97 4.70 6.01 15.23
C GLY A 97 5.92 5.56 14.42
N LEU A 98 5.90 5.78 13.10
CA LEU A 98 7.01 5.51 12.20
C LEU A 98 7.70 6.84 11.90
N ARG A 99 9.04 6.83 11.89
CA ARG A 99 9.93 7.93 11.48
C ARG A 99 9.46 9.37 11.76
#